data_AF-A0A497KCJ1-F1
#
_entry.id   AF-A0A497KCJ1-F1
#
_cell.length_a   1.000
_cell.length_b   1.000
_cell.length_c   1.000
_cell.angle_alpha   90.00
_cell.angle_beta   90.00
_cell.angle_gamma   90.00
#
_symmetry.space_group_name_H-M   'P 1'
#
loop_
_entity.id
_entity.type
_entity.pdbx_description
1 polymer ?
#
loop_
_entity_poly.entity_id
_entity_poly.type
_entity_poly.pdbx_seq_one_letter_code
_entity_poly.pdbx_strand_id
1 'polypeptide(L)' 'MVVYDISDDDIRLRVSETCKRFGLARIQRSTFLGYLSSMQRKELTAALRRILGDA' A
#
# COMPACT_ATOMS: atom_id res chain seq x y z
N MET A 1 -9.59 -3.32 -0.35
CA MET A 1 -8.89 -3.56 0.93
C MET A 1 -7.45 -3.96 0.62
N VAL A 2 -6.49 -3.47 1.40
CA VAL A 2 -5.06 -3.83 1.29
C VAL A 2 -4.64 -4.39 2.64
N VAL A 3 -4.04 -5.58 2.64
CA VAL A 3 -3.47 -6.24 3.81
C VAL A 3 -2.05 -6.67 3.43
N TYR A 4 -1.09 -6.48 4.32
CA TYR A 4 0.29 -6.87 4.09
C TYR A 4 0.91 -7.49 5.35
N ASP A 5 1.96 -8.27 5.18
CA ASP A 5 2.79 -8.78 6.28
C ASP A 5 4.25 -8.48 5.95
N ILE A 6 4.83 -7.49 6.63
CA ILE A 6 6.15 -6.94 6.30
C ILE A 6 6.91 -6.75 7.61
N SER A 7 7.94 -7.56 7.79
CA SER A 7 8.82 -7.52 8.95
C SER A 7 9.72 -6.29 8.96
N ASP A 8 10.26 -5.91 7.79
CA ASP A 8 11.13 -4.74 7.63
C ASP A 8 10.37 -3.43 7.89
N ASP A 9 10.86 -2.66 8.87
CA ASP A 9 10.20 -1.46 9.35
C ASP A 9 10.20 -0.33 8.31
N ASP A 10 11.27 -0.20 7.52
CA ASP A 10 11.43 0.84 6.51
C ASP A 10 10.53 0.57 5.31
N ILE A 11 10.50 -0.69 4.83
CA ILE A 11 9.60 -1.11 3.76
C ILE A 11 8.14 -0.93 4.21
N ARG A 12 7.82 -1.35 5.44
CA ARG A 12 6.48 -1.22 5.99
C ARG A 12 6.03 0.23 6.09
N LEU A 13 6.93 1.14 6.50
CA LEU A 13 6.64 2.57 6.55
C LEU A 13 6.35 3.12 5.14
N ARG A 14 7.19 2.78 4.16
CA ARG A 14 7.00 3.19 2.75
C ARG A 14 5.69 2.70 2.16
N VAL A 15 5.30 1.45 2.45
CA VAL A 15 4.00 0.89 2.03
C VAL A 15 2.85 1.63 2.70
N SER A 16 2.91 1.85 4.01
CA SER A 16 1.89 2.59 4.77
C SER A 16 1.69 4.01 4.22
N GLU A 17 2.77 4.77 4.01
CA GLU A 17 2.68 6.12 3.45
C GLU A 17 2.15 6.12 2.02
N THR A 18 2.47 5.09 1.23
CA THR A 18 1.91 4.94 -0.11
C THR A 18 0.40 4.70 -0.07
N CYS A 19 -0.09 3.79 0.78
CA CYS A 19 -1.52 3.58 0.95
C CYS A 19 -2.26 4.86 1.36
N LYS A 20 -1.69 5.67 2.27
CA LYS A 20 -2.26 6.96 2.67
C LYS A 20 -2.34 7.96 1.52
N ARG A 21 -1.28 8.08 0.70
CA ARG A 21 -1.26 8.98 -0.48
C ARG A 21 -2.34 8.62 -1.51
N PHE A 22 -2.68 7.34 -1.62
CA PHE A 22 -3.78 6.88 -2.47
C PHE A 22 -5.17 7.09 -1.86
N GLY A 23 -5.27 7.74 -0.70
CA GLY A 23 -6.54 8.03 -0.03
C GLY A 23 -7.14 6.84 0.71
N LEU A 24 -6.36 5.78 0.96
CA LEU A 24 -6.82 4.66 1.77
C LEU A 24 -6.74 5.03 3.26
N ALA A 25 -7.82 4.75 3.99
CA ALA A 25 -7.87 4.88 5.44
C ALA A 25 -7.20 3.67 6.10
N ARG A 26 -6.37 3.92 7.12
CA ARG A 26 -5.73 2.85 7.89
C ARG A 26 -6.71 2.33 8.96
N ILE A 27 -7.00 1.03 8.93
CA ILE A 27 -7.93 0.39 9.87
C ILE A 27 -7.17 -0.42 10.94
N GLN A 28 -6.03 -1.01 10.57
CA GLN A 28 -5.14 -1.74 11.49
C GLN A 28 -3.68 -1.46 11.13
N ARG A 29 -2.73 -1.90 11.96
CA ARG A 29 -1.27 -1.81 11.72
C ARG A 29 -0.87 -2.21 10.31
N SER A 30 -1.49 -3.24 9.74
CA SER A 30 -1.16 -3.76 8.41
C SER A 30 -2.34 -3.79 7.43
N THR A 31 -3.40 -3.02 7.72
CA THR A 31 -4.64 -3.07 6.94
C THR A 31 -5.13 -1.67 6.59
N PHE A 32 -5.44 -1.48 5.30
CA PHE A 32 -5.99 -0.27 4.73
C PHE A 32 -7.27 -0.54 3.94
N LEU A 33 -8.22 0.39 4.01
CA LEU A 33 -9.51 0.31 3.33
C LEU A 33 -9.86 1.64 2.67
N GLY A 34 -10.45 1.56 1.48
CA GLY A 34 -10.86 2.73 0.72
C GLY A 34 -11.27 2.34 -0.68
N TYR A 35 -11.88 3.31 -1.37
CA TYR A 35 -12.31 3.16 -2.76
C TYR A 35 -11.20 3.64 -3.69
N LEU A 36 -10.89 2.82 -4.69
CA LEU A 36 -9.96 3.15 -5.76
C LEU A 36 -10.62 2.77 -7.08
N SER A 37 -10.48 3.65 -8.08
CA SER A 37 -10.80 3.31 -9.46
C SER A 37 -9.90 2.17 -9.97
N SER A 38 -10.30 1.53 -11.07
CA SER A 38 -9.49 0.48 -11.71
C SER A 38 -8.08 0.98 -12.09
N MET A 39 -7.95 2.25 -12.47
CA MET A 39 -6.67 2.89 -12.79
C MET A 39 -5.82 3.11 -11.54
N GLN A 40 -6.38 3.74 -10.50
CA GLN A 40 -5.69 3.97 -9.23
C GLN A 40 -5.23 2.65 -8.58
N ARG A 41 -6.02 1.58 -8.74
CA ARG A 41 -5.65 0.25 -8.26
C ARG A 41 -4.40 -0.26 -8.98
N LYS A 42 -4.31 -0.13 -10.31
CA LYS A 42 -3.12 -0.52 -11.08
C LYS A 42 -1.89 0.29 -10.69
N GLU A 43 -2.05 1.60 -10.53
CA GLU A 43 -0.97 2.50 -10.09
C GLU A 43 -0.48 2.14 -8.68
N LEU A 44 -1.40 1.89 -7.74
CA LEU A 44 -1.06 1.45 -6.39
C LEU A 44 -0.28 0.14 -6.43
N THR A 45 -0.75 -0.86 -7.20
CA THR A 45 -0.03 -2.13 -7.34
C THR A 45 1.37 -1.93 -7.91
N ALA A 46 1.54 -1.10 -8.93
CA ALA A 46 2.86 -0.81 -9.50
C ALA A 46 3.76 -0.08 -8.49
N ALA A 47 3.23 0.88 -7.73
CA ALA A 47 3.97 1.58 -6.69
C ALA A 47 4.42 0.63 -5.57
N LEU A 48 3.53 -0.26 -5.11
CA LEU A 48 3.85 -1.26 -4.09
C LEU A 48 4.93 -2.24 -4.58
N ARG A 49 4.84 -2.74 -5.82
CA ARG A 49 5.88 -3.61 -6.40
C ARG A 49 7.26 -2.96 -6.43
N ARG A 50 7.35 -1.69 -6.79
CA ARG A 50 8.62 -0.93 -6.77
C ARG A 50 9.20 -0.78 -5.36
N ILE A 51 8.36 -0.72 -4.34
CA ILE A 51 8.81 -0.64 -2.94
C ILE A 51 9.33 -2.01 -2.47
N LEU A 52 8.68 -3.09 -2.89
CA LEU A 52 9.03 -4.47 -2.53
C LEU A 52 10.22 -5.02 -3.32
N GLY A 53 10.58 -4.40 -4.46
CA GLY A 53 11.68 -4.84 -5.31
C GLY A 53 11.30 -5.88 -6.37
N ASP A 54 9.99 -6.11 -6.59
CA ASP A 54 9.46 -7.08 -7.57
C ASP A 54 9.37 -6.52 -9.01
N ALA A 55 10.30 -5.63 -9.39
CA ALA A 55 10.29 -4.91 -10.67
C ALA A 55 11.44 -5.34 -11.58
#